data_AF-A0A382KME3-F1
#
_entry.id   AF-A0A382KME3-F1
#
_cell.length_a   1.000
_cell.length_b   1.000
_cell.length_c   1.000
_cell.angle_alpha   90.00
_cell.angle_beta   90.00
_cell.angle_gamma   90.00
#
_symmetry.space_group_name_H-M   'P 1'
#
loop_
_entity.id
_entity.type
_entity.pdbx_description
1 polymer ?
#
loop_
_entity_poly.entity_id
_entity_poly.type
_entity_poly.pdbx_seq_one_letter_code
_entity_poly.pdbx_strand_id
1 'polypeptide(L)' 'EADTQALAGVIQDLQESTRQFVVEASRRISDSIRASLELQIFSSVERGDILTDLREDDFLRFEIAYYY' A
#
# COMPACT_ATOMS: atom_id res chain seq x y z
N GLU A 1 -14.91 -1.67 -20.70
CA GLU A 1 -15.17 -2.62 -19.58
C GLU A 1 -14.63 -2.00 -18.31
N ALA A 2 -15.36 -2.03 -17.20
CA ALA A 2 -14.91 -1.41 -15.95
C ALA A 2 -13.88 -2.34 -15.26
N ASP A 3 -12.60 -2.09 -15.51
CA ASP A 3 -11.50 -2.84 -14.91
C ASP A 3 -11.26 -2.36 -13.47
N THR A 4 -11.39 -3.29 -12.52
CA THR A 4 -11.11 -3.08 -11.09
C THR A 4 -10.08 -4.11 -10.67
N GLN A 5 -8.97 -3.63 -10.11
CA GLN A 5 -7.86 -4.45 -9.68
C GLN A 5 -7.56 -4.14 -8.22
N ALA A 6 -7.23 -5.18 -7.46
CA ALA A 6 -6.81 -5.03 -6.07
C ALA A 6 -5.74 -6.07 -5.72
N LEU A 7 -4.77 -5.65 -4.91
CA LEU A 7 -3.73 -6.47 -4.32
C LEU A 7 -3.68 -6.17 -2.82
N ALA A 8 -3.58 -7.21 -2.01
CA ALA A 8 -3.32 -7.08 -0.58
C ALA A 8 -2.21 -8.05 -0.20
N GLY A 9 -1.30 -7.60 0.66
CA GLY A 9 -0.13 -8.35 1.05
C GLY A 9 0.25 -8.11 2.52
N VAL A 10 0.89 -9.12 3.10
CA VAL A 10 1.50 -9.05 4.43
C VAL A 10 2.92 -9.57 4.32
N ILE A 11 3.86 -8.83 4.89
CA ILE A 11 5.26 -9.24 5.06
C ILE A 11 5.51 -9.36 6.56
N GLN A 12 6.06 -10.49 6.99
CA GLN A 12 6.31 -10.82 8.39
C GLN A 12 7.75 -11.31 8.51
N ASP A 13 8.50 -10.72 9.44
CA ASP A 13 9.80 -11.27 9.83
C ASP A 13 9.60 -12.63 10.51
N LEU A 14 10.41 -13.63 10.18
CA LEU A 14 10.26 -14.99 10.72
C LEU A 14 10.95 -15.17 12.08
N GLN A 15 11.81 -14.24 12.47
CA GLN A 15 12.59 -14.24 13.71
C GLN A 15 12.09 -13.18 14.69
N GLU A 16 11.62 -12.04 14.17
CA GLU A 16 11.16 -10.90 14.95
C GLU A 16 9.66 -10.61 14.75
N SER A 17 9.12 -9.69 15.54
CA SER A 17 7.71 -9.32 15.48
C SER A 17 7.35 -8.30 14.38
N THR A 18 8.34 -7.79 13.65
CA THR A 18 8.19 -6.78 12.59
C THR A 18 7.23 -7.26 11.49
N ARG A 19 6.26 -6.41 11.15
CA ARG A 19 5.25 -6.65 10.11
C ARG A 19 5.04 -5.44 9.22
N GLN A 20 4.70 -5.71 7.97
CA GLN A 20 4.23 -4.72 7.01
C GLN A 20 2.95 -5.22 6.33
N PHE A 21 1.98 -4.32 6.17
CA PHE A 21 0.75 -4.55 5.44
C PHE A 21 0.70 -3.60 4.25
N VAL A 22 0.31 -4.12 3.09
CA VAL A 22 0.17 -3.34 1.86
C VAL A 22 -1.18 -3.65 1.24
N VAL A 23 -1.91 -2.61 0.84
CA VAL A 23 -3.11 -2.72 0.02
C VAL A 23 -2.99 -1.75 -1.13
N GLU A 24 -3.18 -2.24 -2.35
CA GLU A 24 -3.25 -1.46 -3.56
C GLU A 24 -4.57 -1.77 -4.25
N ALA A 25 -5.28 -0.74 -4.70
CA ALA A 25 -6.49 -0.89 -5.49
C ALA A 25 -6.55 0.17 -6.58
N SER A 26 -7.03 -0.20 -7.76
CA SER A 26 -7.32 0.76 -8.80
C SER A 26 -8.58 0.41 -9.57
N ARG A 27 -9.24 1.44 -10.08
CA ARG A 27 -10.40 1.29 -10.93
C ARG A 27 -10.36 2.28 -12.07
N ARG A 28 -10.57 1.78 -13.28
CA ARG A 28 -10.88 2.61 -14.45
C ARG A 28 -12.34 3.04 -14.37
N ILE A 29 -12.56 4.34 -14.15
CA ILE A 29 -13.90 4.93 -14.04
C ILE A 29 -14.46 5.23 -15.44
N SER A 30 -13.61 5.69 -16.34
CA SER A 30 -13.89 5.87 -17.77
C SER A 30 -12.61 5.64 -18.59
N ASP A 31 -12.70 5.74 -19.91
CA ASP A 31 -11.53 5.59 -20.78
C ASP A 31 -10.43 6.64 -20.50
N SER A 32 -10.81 7.78 -19.93
CA SER A 32 -9.92 8.89 -19.60
C SER A 32 -9.66 9.09 -18.10
N ILE A 33 -10.30 8.34 -17.19
CA ILE A 33 -10.16 8.54 -15.73
C ILE A 33 -9.84 7.24 -15.02
N ARG A 34 -8.79 7.26 -14.18
CA ARG A 34 -8.46 6.20 -13.23
C ARG A 34 -8.42 6.73 -11.80
N ALA A 35 -9.00 5.98 -10.87
CA ALA A 35 -8.84 6.19 -9.45
C ALA A 35 -7.96 5.09 -8.86
N SER A 36 -7.04 5.45 -7.97
CA SER A 36 -6.11 4.53 -7.30
C SER A 36 -6.09 4.79 -5.80
N LEU A 37 -5.94 3.73 -5.02
CA LEU A 37 -5.82 3.73 -3.57
C LEU A 37 -4.61 2.87 -3.18
N GLU A 38 -3.79 3.38 -2.27
CA GLU A 38 -2.66 2.65 -1.71
C GLU A 38 -2.60 2.88 -0.21
N LEU A 39 -2.43 1.82 0.55
CA LEU A 39 -2.27 1.83 1.99
C LEU A 39 -1.05 1.01 2.34
N GLN A 40 -0.21 1.58 3.19
CA GLN A 40 0.95 0.90 3.76
C GLN A 40 1.00 1.14 5.27
N ILE A 41 1.16 0.06 6.02
CA ILE A 41 1.24 0.09 7.48
C ILE A 41 2.43 -0.76 7.95
N PHE A 42 3.26 -0.20 8.81
CA PHE A 42 4.32 -0.87 9.54
C PHE A 42 3.90 -1.11 10.99
N SER A 43 4.14 -2.31 11.50
CA SER A 43 3.70 -2.69 12.85
C SER A 43 4.75 -3.53 13.55
N SER A 44 4.87 -3.34 14.87
CA SER A 44 5.78 -4.14 15.72
C SER A 44 7.25 -4.12 15.25
N VAL A 45 7.71 -3.01 14.65
CA VAL A 45 9.07 -2.87 14.13
C VAL A 45 10.08 -2.86 15.28
N GLU A 46 10.93 -3.88 15.33
CA GLU A 46 11.95 -4.04 16.39
C GLU A 46 13.07 -2.98 16.26
N ARG A 47 13.76 -2.65 17.37
CA ARG A 47 14.88 -1.69 17.33
C ARG A 47 16.09 -2.33 16.65
N GLY A 48 16.59 -1.68 15.60
CA GLY A 48 17.74 -2.17 14.81
C GLY A 48 17.35 -3.00 13.60
N ASP A 49 16.05 -3.21 13.36
CA ASP A 49 15.50 -3.73 12.11
C ASP A 49 15.76 -2.74 10.96
N ILE A 50 15.94 -3.24 9.74
CA ILE A 50 16.11 -2.41 8.52
C ILE A 50 14.92 -1.48 8.26
N LEU A 51 13.74 -1.82 8.75
CA LEU A 51 12.51 -1.03 8.66
C LEU A 51 12.37 -0.02 9.82
N THR A 52 13.34 0.07 10.73
CA THR A 52 13.29 0.99 11.89
C THR A 52 13.00 2.42 11.46
N ASP A 53 13.64 2.89 10.40
CA ASP A 53 13.51 4.25 9.90
C ASP A 53 12.15 4.51 9.24
N LEU A 54 11.42 3.46 8.86
CA LEU A 54 10.10 3.51 8.21
C LEU A 54 8.94 3.25 9.20
N ARG A 55 9.24 3.02 10.48
CA ARG A 55 8.24 2.61 11.48
C ARG A 55 7.09 3.60 11.66
N GLU A 56 7.34 4.88 11.42
CA GLU A 56 6.34 5.94 11.54
C GLU A 56 5.85 6.44 10.17
N ASP A 57 6.25 5.77 9.08
CA ASP A 57 5.94 6.13 7.70
C ASP A 57 4.70 5.37 7.16
N ASP A 58 3.71 5.16 8.04
CA ASP A 58 2.40 4.68 7.62
C ASP A 58 1.74 5.72 6.71
N PHE A 59 1.14 5.27 5.61
CA PHE A 59 0.44 6.18 4.71
C PHE A 59 -0.80 5.60 4.05
N LEU A 60 -1.70 6.50 3.69
CA LEU A 60 -2.82 6.27 2.79
C LEU A 60 -2.72 7.28 1.65
N ARG A 61 -2.66 6.79 0.42
CA ARG A 61 -2.66 7.60 -0.80
C ARG A 61 -3.92 7.31 -1.60
N PHE A 62 -4.58 8.38 -2.01
CA PHE A 62 -5.64 8.36 -3.00
C PHE A 62 -5.25 9.23 -4.18
N GLU A 63 -5.39 8.70 -5.39
CA GLU A 63 -5.00 9.37 -6.63
C GLU A 63 -6.15 9.32 -7.64
N ILE A 64 -6.37 10.45 -8.34
CA ILE A 64 -7.20 10.53 -9.54
C ILE A 64 -6.30 10.97 -10.70
N ALA A 65 -6.20 10.13 -11.73
CA ALA A 65 -5.48 10.42 -12.95
C ALA A 65 -6.46 10.65 -14.10
N TYR A 66 -6.24 11.74 -14.86
CA TYR A 66 -6.96 12.04 -16.10
C TYR A 66 -6.02 11.93 -17.30
N TYR A 67 -6.44 11.22 -18.33
CA TYR A 67 -5.71 10.99 -19.58
C TYR A 67 -6.43 11.75 -20.72
N TYR A 68 -5.68 12.55 -21.49
CA TYR A 68 -6.19 13.42 -22.58
C TYR A 68 -5.74 12.94 -23.96
#